data_AF-A0AAV4J3E5-F1
#
_entry.id   AF-A0AAV4J3E5-F1
#
_cell.length_a   1.000
_cell.length_b   1.000
_cell.length_c   1.000
_cell.angle_alpha   90.00
_cell.angle_beta   90.00
_cell.angle_gamma   90.00
#
_symmetry.space_group_name_H-M   'P 1'
#
loop_
_entity.id
_entity.type
_entity.pdbx_description
1 polymer ?
#
loop_
_entity_poly.entity_id
_entity_poly.type
_entity_poly.pdbx_seq_one_letter_code
_entity_poly.pdbx_strand_id
1 'polypeptide(L)'
;MKFKPQKFCCLSIRKVKKEEAVTFTVAEQQILRGNPGHLSVRSVRVETLLAMRHAKKFNRFHLCCLCKLLKVSWQDKVPDTEILEQSGMPSVFTLLQQTLLCWAGHVIRMSFERLPKRILYGELQSGARSHGGQMKIFKDTLKASMKDFNFDLTLWEALAPSRSAWCGPVIKGVKTYEQQCLQQRPNEQHKRPWPTVTQATAAPWTCLHYNRDLRARIGLISHLRAP
;
A
#
# COMPACT_ATOMS: atom_id res chain seq x y z
N MET A 1 22.22 -16.99 -11.59
CA MET A 1 21.10 -17.11 -12.56
C MET A 1 20.46 -15.73 -12.72
N LYS A 2 20.48 -15.14 -13.92
CA LYS A 2 19.93 -13.79 -14.18
C LYS A 2 18.46 -13.93 -14.59
N PHE A 3 17.53 -13.60 -13.71
CA PHE A 3 16.10 -13.51 -14.05
C PHE A 3 15.88 -12.29 -14.96
N LYS A 4 15.47 -12.52 -16.22
CA LYS A 4 14.93 -11.47 -17.09
C LYS A 4 13.49 -11.17 -16.65
N PRO A 5 13.07 -9.88 -16.56
CA PRO A 5 11.68 -9.56 -16.26
C PRO A 5 10.81 -9.97 -17.45
N GLN A 6 10.03 -11.03 -17.24
CA GLN A 6 9.05 -11.52 -18.19
C GLN A 6 7.88 -10.52 -18.26
N LYS A 7 7.54 -10.08 -19.47
CA LYS A 7 6.39 -9.22 -19.78
C LYS A 7 5.10 -9.96 -19.42
N PHE A 8 4.63 -9.85 -18.18
CA PHE A 8 3.31 -10.35 -17.81
C PHE A 8 2.33 -9.21 -17.55
N CYS A 9 1.12 -9.41 -18.09
CA CYS A 9 -0.13 -8.70 -17.81
C CYS A 9 -0.49 -7.49 -18.70
N CYS A 10 -0.72 -7.71 -20.00
CA CYS A 10 -1.54 -6.79 -20.82
C CYS A 10 -2.99 -7.26 -21.02
N LEU A 11 -3.33 -8.53 -20.70
CA LEU A 11 -4.63 -9.11 -21.05
C LEU A 11 -5.70 -8.95 -19.96
N SER A 12 -5.36 -9.00 -18.67
CA SER A 12 -6.34 -8.83 -17.59
C SER A 12 -6.81 -7.37 -17.41
N ILE A 13 -6.05 -6.39 -17.89
CA ILE A 13 -6.41 -4.96 -17.88
C ILE A 13 -7.57 -4.67 -18.86
N ARG A 14 -7.72 -5.48 -19.93
CA ARG A 14 -8.74 -5.22 -20.96
C ARG A 14 -10.17 -5.57 -20.51
N LYS A 15 -10.34 -6.52 -19.60
CA LYS A 15 -11.67 -6.89 -19.09
C LYS A 15 -12.23 -5.85 -18.10
N VAL A 16 -11.37 -5.30 -17.24
CA VAL A 16 -11.75 -4.22 -16.29
C VAL A 16 -12.18 -2.95 -17.04
N LYS A 17 -11.48 -2.59 -18.13
CA LYS A 17 -11.82 -1.44 -18.98
C LYS A 17 -13.23 -1.48 -19.61
N LYS A 18 -13.80 -2.67 -19.83
CA LYS A 18 -15.09 -2.80 -20.52
C LYS A 18 -16.27 -2.58 -19.58
N GLU A 19 -16.10 -2.89 -18.30
CA GLU A 19 -17.09 -2.58 -17.25
C GLU A 19 -16.98 -1.10 -16.79
N GLU A 20 -15.77 -0.53 -16.79
CA GLU A 20 -15.53 0.91 -16.54
C GLU A 20 -16.12 1.84 -17.62
N ALA A 21 -16.24 1.36 -18.87
CA ALA A 21 -16.83 2.15 -19.96
C ALA A 21 -18.35 2.35 -19.81
N VAL A 22 -19.05 1.43 -19.14
CA VAL A 22 -20.51 1.48 -18.99
C VAL A 22 -20.94 2.39 -17.84
N THR A 23 -20.10 2.55 -16.81
CA THR A 23 -20.35 3.50 -15.71
C THR A 23 -19.98 4.94 -16.09
N PHE A 24 -19.04 5.12 -17.03
CA PHE A 24 -18.63 6.44 -17.52
C PHE A 24 -19.71 7.12 -18.37
N THR A 25 -20.43 6.37 -19.23
CA THR A 25 -21.47 6.94 -20.12
C THR A 25 -22.71 7.43 -19.38
N VAL A 26 -23.10 6.79 -18.28
CA VAL A 26 -24.25 7.23 -17.46
C VAL A 26 -23.94 8.54 -16.74
N ALA A 27 -22.70 8.73 -16.27
CA ALA A 27 -22.25 9.98 -15.66
C ALA A 27 -22.05 11.11 -16.69
N GLU A 28 -21.58 10.78 -17.89
CA GLU A 28 -21.39 11.70 -19.01
C GLU A 28 -22.74 12.27 -19.51
N GLN A 29 -23.80 11.45 -19.54
CA GLN A 29 -25.16 11.89 -19.87
C GLN A 29 -25.81 12.78 -18.80
N GLN A 30 -25.40 12.69 -17.54
CA GLN A 30 -25.89 13.56 -16.46
C GLN A 30 -25.21 14.95 -16.45
N ILE A 31 -23.97 15.04 -16.95
CA ILE A 31 -23.20 16.30 -17.01
C ILE A 31 -23.68 17.21 -18.16
N LEU A 32 -24.11 16.64 -19.30
CA LEU A 32 -24.62 17.42 -20.44
C LEU A 32 -26.02 18.04 -20.22
N ARG A 33 -26.75 17.67 -19.16
CA ARG A 33 -28.10 18.18 -18.85
C ARG A 33 -28.15 19.35 -17.86
N GLY A 34 -27.01 20.02 -17.61
CA GLY A 34 -27.02 21.37 -17.02
C GLY A 34 -27.66 21.52 -15.64
N ASN A 35 -27.64 20.50 -14.77
CA ASN A 35 -28.09 20.63 -13.39
C ASN A 35 -26.89 20.61 -12.41
N PRO A 36 -26.37 21.79 -12.01
CA PRO A 36 -25.14 21.88 -11.21
C PRO A 36 -25.36 21.60 -9.70
N GLY A 37 -26.58 21.27 -9.26
CA GLY A 37 -26.93 21.21 -7.84
C GLY A 37 -26.50 19.96 -7.06
N HIS A 38 -26.02 18.89 -7.68
CA HIS A 38 -25.78 17.64 -6.95
C HIS A 38 -24.71 16.72 -7.57
N LEU A 39 -23.52 17.23 -7.86
CA LEU A 39 -22.36 16.38 -8.08
C LEU A 39 -21.78 15.98 -6.71
N SER A 40 -22.37 14.94 -6.10
CA SER A 40 -21.82 14.31 -4.91
C SER A 40 -20.39 13.85 -5.19
N VAL A 41 -19.43 14.45 -4.50
CA VAL A 41 -17.96 14.23 -4.51
C VAL A 41 -17.55 12.79 -4.14
N ARG A 42 -18.51 11.85 -4.09
CA ARG A 42 -18.30 10.44 -3.74
C ARG A 42 -17.67 9.61 -4.87
N SER A 43 -17.79 10.00 -6.13
CA SER A 43 -17.43 9.10 -7.25
C SER A 43 -15.93 9.03 -7.55
N VAL A 44 -15.17 10.12 -7.39
CA VAL A 44 -13.71 10.11 -7.68
C VAL A 44 -12.86 9.72 -6.46
N ARG A 45 -13.53 9.28 -5.38
CA ARG A 45 -12.94 9.05 -4.05
C ARG A 45 -12.47 7.61 -3.81
N VAL A 46 -12.70 6.70 -4.76
CA VAL A 46 -12.70 5.25 -4.46
C VAL A 46 -11.40 4.54 -4.84
N GLU A 47 -10.81 4.82 -6.01
CA GLU A 47 -9.81 3.90 -6.59
C GLU A 47 -8.43 3.94 -5.93
N THR A 48 -7.93 5.12 -5.54
CA THR A 48 -6.60 5.25 -4.93
C THR A 48 -6.58 4.88 -3.45
N LEU A 49 -7.74 4.90 -2.79
CA LEU A 49 -7.91 4.50 -1.39
C LEU A 49 -8.32 3.02 -1.23
N LEU A 50 -9.01 2.42 -2.20
CA LEU A 50 -9.33 0.98 -2.17
C LEU A 50 -8.04 0.14 -2.19
N ALA A 51 -7.04 0.57 -2.94
CA ALA A 51 -5.74 -0.09 -3.02
C ALA A 51 -5.01 -0.10 -1.66
N MET A 52 -5.06 1.01 -0.91
CA MET A 52 -4.44 1.13 0.43
C MET A 52 -5.13 0.27 1.48
N ARG A 53 -6.48 0.19 1.45
CA ARG A 53 -7.25 -0.66 2.38
C ARG A 53 -6.86 -2.14 2.28
N HIS A 54 -6.59 -2.61 1.07
CA HIS A 54 -6.18 -3.99 0.83
C HIS A 54 -4.66 -4.16 0.65
N ALA A 55 -3.86 -3.10 0.77
CA ALA A 55 -2.43 -3.13 0.52
C ALA A 55 -1.72 -4.16 1.41
N LYS A 56 -2.13 -4.29 2.69
CA LYS A 56 -1.58 -5.34 3.58
C LYS A 56 -1.90 -6.75 3.08
N LYS A 57 -3.12 -6.99 2.60
CA LYS A 57 -3.54 -8.30 2.05
C LYS A 57 -2.77 -8.62 0.76
N PHE A 58 -2.61 -7.63 -0.12
CA PHE A 58 -1.80 -7.77 -1.33
C PHE A 58 -0.33 -7.98 -1.02
N ASN A 59 0.23 -7.27 -0.05
CA ASN A 59 1.62 -7.45 0.36
C ASN A 59 1.85 -8.87 0.89
N ARG A 60 0.94 -9.39 1.72
CA ARG A 60 1.01 -10.79 2.18
C ARG A 60 0.94 -11.76 0.99
N PHE A 61 0.00 -11.56 0.07
CA PHE A 61 -0.12 -12.41 -1.12
C PHE A 61 1.16 -12.37 -1.97
N HIS A 62 1.69 -11.18 -2.22
CA HIS A 62 2.91 -10.96 -2.98
C HIS A 62 4.11 -11.68 -2.34
N LEU A 63 4.32 -11.51 -1.04
CA LEU A 63 5.39 -12.19 -0.30
C LEU A 63 5.21 -13.71 -0.32
N CYS A 64 3.99 -14.24 -0.12
CA CYS A 64 3.74 -15.67 -0.24
C CYS A 64 4.07 -16.20 -1.65
N CYS A 65 3.75 -15.45 -2.70
CA CYS A 65 4.11 -15.82 -4.07
C CYS A 65 5.63 -15.81 -4.28
N LEU A 66 6.35 -14.82 -3.74
CA LEU A 66 7.80 -14.75 -3.81
C LEU A 66 8.46 -15.91 -3.05
N CYS A 67 8.02 -16.23 -1.82
CA CYS A 67 8.52 -17.39 -1.08
C CYS A 67 8.37 -18.67 -1.90
N LYS A 68 7.19 -18.90 -2.52
CA LYS A 68 6.95 -20.08 -3.35
C LYS A 68 7.85 -20.13 -4.58
N LEU A 69 8.08 -19.00 -5.23
CA LEU A 69 8.95 -18.92 -6.41
C LEU A 69 10.42 -19.19 -6.05
N LEU A 70 10.87 -18.66 -4.92
CA LEU A 70 12.23 -18.85 -4.39
C LEU A 70 12.41 -20.19 -3.65
N LYS A 71 11.34 -20.99 -3.53
CA LYS A 71 11.29 -22.25 -2.77
C LYS A 71 11.70 -22.10 -1.30
N VAL A 72 11.38 -20.95 -0.70
CA VAL A 72 11.59 -20.68 0.72
C VAL A 72 10.44 -21.27 1.53
N SER A 73 10.79 -22.07 2.52
CA SER A 73 9.87 -22.69 3.46
C SER A 73 9.74 -21.86 4.74
N TRP A 74 8.74 -22.19 5.56
CA TRP A 74 8.61 -21.56 6.88
C TRP A 74 9.73 -22.01 7.84
N GLN A 75 10.36 -23.17 7.61
CA GLN A 75 11.46 -23.68 8.44
C GLN A 75 12.71 -22.82 8.30
N ASP A 76 12.91 -22.20 7.13
CA ASP A 76 14.09 -21.39 6.84
C ASP A 76 14.11 -20.07 7.63
N LYS A 77 12.96 -19.65 8.20
CA LYS A 77 12.79 -18.43 9.01
C LYS A 77 13.34 -17.16 8.36
N VAL A 78 13.35 -17.11 7.02
CA VAL A 78 13.84 -15.99 6.23
C VAL A 78 12.89 -14.79 6.39
N PRO A 79 13.39 -13.58 6.74
CA PRO A 79 12.55 -12.40 6.88
C PRO A 79 12.07 -11.87 5.51
N ASP A 80 10.92 -11.19 5.51
CA ASP A 80 10.32 -10.60 4.30
C ASP A 80 11.26 -9.62 3.55
N THR A 81 12.19 -8.98 4.26
CA THR A 81 13.19 -8.08 3.66
C THR A 81 14.15 -8.82 2.76
N GLU A 82 14.63 -9.98 3.20
CA GLU A 82 15.58 -10.80 2.45
C GLU A 82 14.90 -11.43 1.22
N ILE A 83 13.62 -11.82 1.34
CA ILE A 83 12.81 -12.30 0.21
C ILE A 83 12.69 -11.23 -0.89
N LEU A 84 12.46 -9.97 -0.51
CA LEU A 84 12.36 -8.86 -1.47
C LEU A 84 13.73 -8.51 -2.08
N GLU A 85 14.78 -8.48 -1.27
CA GLU A 85 16.14 -8.23 -1.74
C GLU A 85 16.61 -9.33 -2.72
N GLN A 86 16.41 -10.60 -2.37
CA GLN A 86 16.79 -11.75 -3.19
C GLN A 86 15.99 -11.80 -4.51
N SER A 87 14.71 -11.44 -4.49
CA SER A 87 13.89 -11.38 -5.70
C SER A 87 14.18 -10.15 -6.58
N GLY A 88 14.83 -9.12 -6.03
CA GLY A 88 15.03 -7.83 -6.71
C GLY A 88 13.72 -7.09 -7.01
N MET A 89 12.65 -7.43 -6.29
CA MET A 89 11.31 -6.87 -6.49
C MET A 89 10.97 -5.89 -5.36
N PRO A 90 10.38 -4.73 -5.68
CA PRO A 90 9.92 -3.80 -4.66
C PRO A 90 8.65 -4.33 -3.96
N SER A 91 8.41 -3.84 -2.74
CA SER A 91 7.19 -4.18 -2.00
C SER A 91 5.92 -3.68 -2.73
N VAL A 92 4.77 -4.24 -2.38
CA VAL A 92 3.48 -3.79 -2.95
C VAL A 92 3.21 -2.33 -2.62
N PHE A 93 3.60 -1.85 -1.44
CA PHE A 93 3.43 -0.45 -1.05
C PHE A 93 4.20 0.49 -1.98
N THR A 94 5.46 0.18 -2.24
CA THR A 94 6.34 0.91 -3.16
C THR A 94 5.79 0.90 -4.58
N LEU A 95 5.28 -0.25 -5.04
CA LEU A 95 4.63 -0.38 -6.35
C LEU A 95 3.38 0.50 -6.45
N LEU A 96 2.55 0.56 -5.41
CA LEU A 96 1.37 1.42 -5.37
C LEU A 96 1.76 2.91 -5.40
N GLN A 97 2.78 3.31 -4.66
CA GLN A 97 3.27 4.70 -4.71
C GLN A 97 3.85 5.04 -6.09
N GLN A 98 4.58 4.10 -6.72
CA GLN A 98 5.09 4.28 -8.07
C GLN A 98 3.96 4.45 -9.09
N THR A 99 2.89 3.66 -9.01
CA THR A 99 1.76 3.80 -9.94
C THR A 99 1.03 5.13 -9.76
N LEU A 100 0.91 5.62 -8.52
CA LEU A 100 0.38 6.97 -8.24
C LEU A 100 1.22 8.06 -8.93
N LEU A 101 2.56 7.98 -8.87
CA LEU A 101 3.43 8.94 -9.56
C LEU A 101 3.36 8.80 -11.08
N CYS A 102 3.29 7.60 -11.62
CA CYS A 102 3.12 7.39 -13.06
C CYS A 102 1.80 7.99 -13.56
N TRP A 103 0.71 7.81 -12.80
CA TRP A 103 -0.58 8.44 -13.08
C TRP A 103 -0.48 9.96 -13.04
N ALA A 104 0.20 10.53 -12.03
CA ALA A 104 0.36 11.97 -11.89
C ALA A 104 1.04 12.61 -13.11
N GLY A 105 2.17 12.05 -13.53
CA GLY A 105 2.87 12.53 -14.72
C GLY A 105 2.02 12.39 -15.98
N HIS A 106 1.17 11.37 -16.07
CA HIS A 106 0.19 11.26 -17.16
C HIS A 106 -0.87 12.36 -17.10
N VAL A 107 -1.46 12.61 -15.93
CA VAL A 107 -2.49 13.63 -15.74
C VAL A 107 -1.96 15.04 -16.02
N ILE A 108 -0.73 15.38 -15.63
CA ILE A 108 -0.17 16.70 -15.93
C ILE A 108 -0.02 16.92 -17.44
N ARG A 109 0.28 15.87 -18.22
CA ARG A 109 0.38 15.95 -19.68
C ARG A 109 -0.99 16.01 -20.38
N MET A 110 -2.09 15.76 -19.67
CA MET A 110 -3.42 15.94 -20.24
C MET A 110 -3.77 17.43 -20.39
N SER A 111 -4.74 17.75 -21.27
CA SER A 111 -5.33 19.08 -21.33
C SER A 111 -6.17 19.37 -20.08
N PHE A 112 -6.28 20.65 -19.71
CA PHE A 112 -7.09 21.10 -18.56
C PHE A 112 -8.60 20.93 -18.78
N GLU A 113 -9.05 20.64 -20.00
CA GLU A 113 -10.45 20.33 -20.29
C GLU A 113 -10.87 18.96 -19.70
N ARG A 114 -9.91 18.05 -19.56
CA ARG A 114 -10.17 16.68 -19.07
C ARG A 114 -10.43 16.66 -17.57
N LEU A 115 -11.44 15.89 -17.18
CA LEU A 115 -11.87 15.72 -15.79
C LEU A 115 -10.71 15.38 -14.82
N PRO A 116 -9.78 14.45 -15.10
CA PRO A 116 -8.74 14.08 -14.15
C PRO A 116 -7.83 15.25 -13.77
N LYS A 117 -7.47 16.10 -14.74
CA LYS A 117 -6.62 17.28 -14.50
C LYS A 117 -7.40 18.38 -13.78
N ARG A 118 -8.67 18.59 -14.14
CA ARG A 118 -9.57 19.51 -13.43
C ARG A 118 -9.76 19.11 -11.97
N ILE A 119 -9.90 17.82 -11.69
CA ILE A 119 -10.09 17.31 -10.32
C ILE A 119 -8.79 17.39 -9.53
N LEU A 120 -7.63 17.15 -10.16
CA LEU A 120 -6.33 17.24 -9.50
C LEU A 120 -6.02 18.66 -9.00
N TYR A 121 -6.40 19.67 -9.79
CA TYR A 121 -6.21 21.10 -9.48
C TYR A 121 -7.46 21.79 -8.96
N GLY A 122 -8.57 21.07 -8.86
CA GLY A 122 -9.86 21.61 -8.46
C GLY A 122 -9.86 21.94 -6.97
N GLU A 123 -10.13 23.20 -6.65
CA GLU A 123 -10.32 23.66 -5.28
C GLU A 123 -11.81 23.86 -4.99
N LEU A 124 -12.18 23.75 -3.71
CA LEU A 124 -13.55 23.95 -3.29
C LEU A 124 -13.83 25.46 -3.26
N GLN A 125 -14.78 25.93 -4.08
CA GLN A 125 -15.12 27.35 -4.17
C GLN A 125 -15.70 27.91 -2.87
N SER A 126 -16.46 27.11 -2.13
CA SER A 126 -17.02 27.48 -0.82
C SER A 126 -17.22 26.27 0.08
N GLY A 127 -17.05 26.48 1.38
CA GLY A 127 -17.19 25.45 2.41
C GLY A 127 -15.86 25.08 3.06
N ALA A 128 -15.88 24.93 4.38
CA ALA A 128 -14.76 24.42 5.14
C ALA A 128 -14.81 22.89 5.22
N ARG A 129 -13.64 22.27 5.33
CA ARG A 129 -13.55 20.86 5.68
C ARG A 129 -13.82 20.70 7.18
N SER A 130 -14.54 19.65 7.56
CA SER A 130 -14.71 19.32 8.98
C SER A 130 -13.36 19.06 9.63
N HIS A 131 -13.12 19.65 10.80
CA HIS A 131 -11.93 19.32 11.60
C HIS A 131 -11.94 17.84 12.02
N GLY A 132 -10.77 17.18 11.99
CA GLY A 132 -10.58 15.81 12.47
C GLY A 132 -9.90 14.85 11.46
N GLY A 133 -10.12 13.53 11.66
CA GLY A 133 -9.53 12.40 10.92
C GLY A 133 -10.01 12.26 9.46
N GLN A 134 -10.17 13.37 8.77
CA GLN A 134 -10.52 13.40 7.36
C GLN A 134 -9.38 12.82 6.51
N MET A 135 -9.76 12.03 5.51
CA MET A 135 -8.80 11.45 4.58
C MET A 135 -8.11 12.54 3.76
N LYS A 136 -6.81 12.35 3.51
CA LYS A 136 -6.00 13.22 2.64
C LYS A 136 -6.60 13.29 1.24
N ILE A 137 -6.46 14.45 0.60
CA ILE A 137 -6.80 14.58 -0.82
C ILE A 137 -5.81 13.74 -1.63
N PHE A 138 -6.20 13.36 -2.85
CA PHE A 138 -5.29 12.73 -3.79
C PHE A 138 -3.97 13.52 -3.96
N LYS A 139 -4.03 14.84 -4.17
CA LYS A 139 -2.86 15.72 -4.31
C LYS A 139 -1.91 15.63 -3.10
N ASP A 140 -2.45 15.61 -1.89
CA ASP A 140 -1.64 15.50 -0.66
C ASP A 140 -1.05 14.10 -0.46
N THR A 141 -1.78 13.06 -0.88
CA THR A 141 -1.29 11.67 -0.88
C THR A 141 -0.15 11.49 -1.87
N LEU A 142 -0.25 12.14 -3.03
CA LEU A 142 0.79 12.21 -4.04
C LEU A 142 2.02 12.97 -3.53
N LYS A 143 1.85 14.13 -2.88
CA LYS A 143 2.96 14.88 -2.26
C LYS A 143 3.68 14.06 -1.19
N ALA A 144 2.93 13.31 -0.37
CA ALA A 144 3.53 12.40 0.60
C ALA A 144 4.37 11.30 -0.10
N SER A 145 3.83 10.69 -1.16
CA SER A 145 4.54 9.67 -1.94
C SER A 145 5.78 10.25 -2.66
N MET A 146 5.73 11.50 -3.11
CA MET A 146 6.89 12.19 -3.69
C MET A 146 7.98 12.43 -2.66
N LYS A 147 7.61 12.82 -1.44
CA LYS A 147 8.56 12.99 -0.34
C LYS A 147 9.28 11.68 -0.03
N ASP A 148 8.56 10.56 0.00
CA ASP A 148 9.13 9.23 0.21
C ASP A 148 10.16 8.87 -0.88
N PHE A 149 9.89 9.23 -2.14
CA PHE A 149 10.80 9.01 -3.26
C PHE A 149 11.88 10.08 -3.44
N ASN A 150 12.03 11.01 -2.49
CA ASN A 150 12.98 12.13 -2.55
C ASN A 150 12.81 13.00 -3.81
N PHE A 151 11.57 13.21 -4.25
CA PHE A 151 11.24 14.16 -5.30
C PHE A 151 11.16 15.59 -4.76
N ASP A 152 11.60 16.54 -5.57
CA ASP A 152 11.37 17.95 -5.29
C ASP A 152 9.89 18.31 -5.53
N LEU A 153 9.23 18.72 -4.44
CA LEU A 153 7.82 19.11 -4.42
C LEU A 153 7.54 20.46 -5.09
N THR A 154 8.58 21.24 -5.42
CA THR A 154 8.45 22.53 -6.10
C THR A 154 8.61 22.42 -7.61
N LEU A 155 9.50 21.53 -8.08
CA LEU A 155 9.86 21.41 -9.50
C LEU A 155 9.11 20.32 -10.27
N TRP A 156 8.38 19.42 -9.60
CA TRP A 156 7.74 18.27 -10.25
C TRP A 156 6.73 18.63 -11.36
N GLU A 157 5.98 19.72 -11.23
CA GLU A 157 5.02 20.15 -12.26
C GLU A 157 5.71 20.61 -13.54
N ALA A 158 6.89 21.24 -13.41
CA ALA A 158 7.71 21.66 -14.54
C ALA A 158 8.43 20.48 -15.21
N LEU A 159 8.72 19.41 -14.46
CA LEU A 159 9.38 18.19 -14.96
C LEU A 159 8.42 17.23 -15.67
N ALA A 160 7.16 17.18 -15.25
CA ALA A 160 6.16 16.23 -15.74
C ALA A 160 5.80 16.30 -17.25
N PRO A 161 5.88 17.45 -17.96
CA PRO A 161 5.59 17.51 -19.39
C PRO A 161 6.48 16.58 -20.21
N SER A 162 7.75 16.43 -19.84
CA SER A 162 8.67 15.52 -20.50
C SER A 162 8.60 14.11 -19.89
N ARG A 163 8.27 13.11 -20.72
CA ARG A 163 8.15 11.71 -20.28
C ARG A 163 9.47 11.16 -19.73
N SER A 164 10.59 11.45 -20.40
CA SER A 164 11.91 10.98 -20.00
C SER A 164 12.36 11.67 -18.71
N ALA A 165 12.15 12.99 -18.61
CA ALA A 165 12.46 13.77 -17.42
C ALA A 165 11.63 13.34 -16.20
N TRP A 166 10.41 12.83 -16.41
CA TRP A 166 9.58 12.27 -15.34
C TRP A 166 10.02 10.84 -14.95
N CYS A 167 10.19 9.96 -15.94
CA CYS A 167 10.34 8.52 -15.69
C CYS A 167 11.66 8.17 -15.01
N GLY A 168 12.77 8.80 -15.39
CA GLY A 168 14.09 8.53 -14.82
C GLY A 168 14.12 8.77 -13.30
N PRO A 169 13.74 9.96 -12.82
CA PRO A 169 13.67 10.26 -11.40
C PRO A 169 12.67 9.37 -10.63
N VAL A 170 11.51 9.02 -11.21
CA VAL A 170 10.56 8.08 -10.56
C VAL A 170 11.20 6.72 -10.33
N ILE A 171 11.85 6.14 -11.35
CA ILE A 171 12.51 4.84 -11.22
C ILE A 171 13.67 4.90 -10.23
N LYS A 172 14.46 5.98 -10.26
CA LYS A 172 15.57 6.19 -9.31
C LYS A 172 15.05 6.31 -7.88
N GLY A 173 14.02 7.12 -7.66
CA GLY A 173 13.38 7.33 -6.36
C GLY A 173 12.81 6.03 -5.79
N VAL A 174 12.11 5.25 -6.61
CA VAL A 174 11.58 3.93 -6.23
C VAL A 174 12.67 2.98 -5.74
N LYS A 175 13.78 2.88 -6.48
CA LYS A 175 14.91 2.02 -6.08
C LYS A 175 15.53 2.48 -4.77
N THR A 176 15.74 3.79 -4.64
CA THR A 176 16.36 4.39 -3.45
C THR A 176 15.49 4.20 -2.21
N TYR A 177 14.18 4.44 -2.36
CA TYR A 177 13.20 4.25 -1.28
C TYR A 177 13.10 2.79 -0.86
N GLU A 178 13.04 1.84 -1.80
CA GLU A 178 12.98 0.42 -1.43
C GLU A 178 14.24 -0.01 -0.68
N GLN A 179 15.43 0.42 -1.16
CA GLN A 179 16.70 0.16 -0.45
C GLN A 179 16.68 0.73 0.97
N GLN A 180 16.20 1.95 1.14
CA GLN A 180 16.04 2.57 2.45
C GLN A 180 15.06 1.76 3.34
N CYS A 181 13.93 1.32 2.81
CA CYS A 181 12.98 0.49 3.55
C CYS A 181 13.55 -0.87 3.95
N LEU A 182 14.37 -1.49 3.09
CA LEU A 182 15.05 -2.75 3.39
C LEU A 182 16.10 -2.58 4.50
N GLN A 183 16.79 -1.44 4.55
CA GLN A 183 17.75 -1.14 5.62
C GLN A 183 17.09 -0.80 6.96
N GLN A 184 15.93 -0.14 6.95
CA GLN A 184 15.22 0.27 8.16
C GLN A 184 14.48 -0.88 8.86
N ARG A 185 13.89 -1.81 8.10
CA ARG A 185 13.05 -2.91 8.63
C ARG A 185 13.76 -3.85 9.63
N PRO A 186 15.01 -4.32 9.40
CA PRO A 186 15.74 -5.13 10.37
C PRO A 186 16.01 -4.35 11.65
N ASN A 187 16.30 -3.05 11.54
CA ASN A 187 16.63 -2.20 12.69
C ASN A 187 15.42 -1.99 13.62
N GLU A 188 14.20 -1.98 13.08
CA GLU A 188 12.96 -1.96 13.88
C GLU A 188 12.63 -3.31 14.53
N GLN A 189 12.97 -4.43 13.88
CA GLN A 189 12.76 -5.77 14.45
C GLN A 189 13.68 -6.06 15.63
N HIS A 190 14.95 -5.62 15.58
CA HIS A 190 15.88 -5.73 16.72
C HIS A 190 15.49 -4.87 17.92
N LYS A 191 14.69 -3.81 17.71
CA LYS A 191 14.15 -2.97 18.79
C LYS A 191 12.92 -3.55 19.48
N ARG A 192 12.33 -4.63 18.98
CA ARG A 192 11.28 -5.34 19.70
C ARG A 192 11.96 -6.26 20.70
N PRO A 193 11.97 -5.94 22.01
CA PRO A 193 12.48 -6.89 22.99
C PRO A 193 11.62 -8.14 22.85
N TRP A 194 12.24 -9.24 22.42
CA TRP A 194 11.68 -10.55 22.69
C TRP A 194 11.57 -10.62 24.22
N PRO A 195 10.42 -11.07 24.78
CA PRO A 195 10.42 -11.41 26.19
C PRO A 195 11.56 -12.38 26.38
N THR A 196 12.59 -11.97 27.13
CA THR A 196 13.63 -12.89 27.57
C THR A 196 12.87 -14.05 28.18
N VAL A 197 12.96 -15.23 27.56
CA VAL A 197 12.47 -16.45 28.17
C VAL A 197 13.42 -16.67 29.33
N THR A 198 13.15 -15.99 30.44
CA THR A 198 13.66 -16.40 31.72
C THR A 198 13.12 -17.82 31.84
N GLN A 199 14.00 -18.81 31.75
CA GLN A 199 13.73 -20.13 32.26
C GLN A 199 13.55 -19.96 33.77
N ALA A 200 12.40 -19.42 34.16
CA ALA A 200 11.93 -19.53 35.51
C ALA A 200 11.71 -21.04 35.67
N THR A 201 12.55 -21.67 36.47
CA THR A 201 12.15 -22.81 37.30
C THR A 201 11.00 -22.35 38.19
N ALA A 202 9.87 -22.04 37.58
CA ALA A 202 8.63 -21.72 38.25
C ALA A 202 8.03 -23.07 38.64
N ALA A 203 7.70 -23.19 39.93
CA ALA A 203 6.99 -24.34 40.46
C ALA A 203 5.81 -24.73 39.53
N PRO A 204 5.53 -26.02 39.34
CA PRO A 204 4.40 -26.47 38.52
C PRO A 204 3.12 -25.76 38.95
N TRP A 205 2.32 -25.30 37.99
CA TRP A 205 1.02 -24.69 38.29
C TRP A 205 0.07 -25.81 38.69
N THR A 206 -0.08 -26.05 39.99
CA THR A 206 -0.87 -27.15 40.53
C THR A 206 -2.30 -26.71 40.84
N CYS A 207 -3.27 -27.55 40.48
CA CYS A 207 -4.66 -27.36 40.91
C CYS A 207 -4.85 -27.94 42.32
N LEU A 208 -5.23 -27.12 43.30
CA LEU A 208 -5.44 -27.56 44.69
C LEU A 208 -6.64 -28.51 44.86
N HIS A 209 -7.58 -28.56 43.90
CA HIS A 209 -8.77 -29.41 43.96
C HIS A 209 -8.53 -30.84 43.44
N TYR A 210 -7.66 -30.99 42.43
CA TYR A 210 -7.43 -32.27 41.75
C TYR A 210 -5.96 -32.72 41.79
N ASN A 211 -5.10 -31.96 42.48
CA ASN A 211 -3.65 -32.17 42.61
C ASN A 211 -2.96 -32.52 41.28
N ARG A 212 -3.27 -31.73 40.23
CA ARG A 212 -2.78 -31.95 38.86
C ARG A 212 -1.88 -30.81 38.42
N ASP A 213 -0.73 -31.17 37.86
CA ASP A 213 0.27 -30.22 37.38
C ASP A 213 -0.05 -29.75 35.97
N LEU A 214 -0.08 -28.43 35.77
CA LEU A 214 -0.34 -27.81 34.48
C LEU A 214 0.88 -27.03 34.00
N ARG A 215 1.20 -27.21 32.72
CA ARG A 215 2.42 -26.67 32.07
C ARG A 215 2.41 -25.14 31.95
N ALA A 216 1.24 -24.51 32.06
CA ALA A 216 1.10 -23.06 31.96
C ALA A 216 -0.08 -22.57 32.80
N ARG A 217 0.03 -21.35 33.33
CA ARG A 217 -1.03 -20.66 34.10
C ARG A 217 -2.36 -20.55 33.34
N ILE A 218 -2.31 -20.34 32.02
CA ILE A 218 -3.52 -20.30 31.17
C ILE A 218 -4.24 -21.66 31.19
N GLY A 219 -3.50 -22.76 31.17
CA GLY A 219 -4.07 -24.11 31.28
C GLY A 219 -4.79 -24.33 32.62
N LEU A 220 -4.26 -23.80 33.73
CA LEU A 220 -4.91 -23.83 35.04
C LEU A 220 -6.22 -23.03 35.05
N ILE A 221 -6.22 -21.83 34.48
CA ILE A 221 -7.42 -20.99 34.40
C ILE A 221 -8.51 -21.66 33.56
N SER A 222 -8.14 -22.29 32.44
CA SER A 222 -9.08 -23.06 31.62
C SER A 222 -9.61 -24.29 32.35
N HIS A 223 -8.75 -25.02 33.08
CA HIS A 223 -9.13 -26.19 33.87
C HIS A 223 -10.13 -25.85 34.98
N LEU A 224 -9.94 -24.73 35.69
CA LEU A 224 -10.85 -24.25 36.74
C LEU A 224 -12.18 -23.71 36.21
N ARG A 225 -12.30 -23.45 34.90
CA ARG A 225 -13.53 -22.99 34.25
C ARG A 225 -14.34 -24.12 33.61
N ALA A 226 -13.75 -25.29 33.44
CA ALA A 226 -14.46 -26.47 33.01
C ALA A 226 -15.20 -27.06 34.24
N PRO A 227 -16.51 -27.32 34.15
CA PRO A 227 -17.28 -27.92 35.24
C PRO A 227 -16.89 -29.38 35.50
#